data_AF-A0A7S0ER91-F1
#
_entry.id   AF-A0A7S0ER91-F1
#
_cell.length_a   1.000
_cell.length_b   1.000
_cell.length_c   1.000
_cell.angle_alpha   90.00
_cell.angle_beta   90.00
_cell.angle_gamma   90.00
#
_symmetry.space_group_name_H-M   'P 1'
#
loop_
_entity.id
_entity.type
_entity.pdbx_description
1 polymer ?
#
loop_
_entity_poly.entity_id
_entity_poly.type
_entity_poly.pdbx_seq_one_letter_code
_entity_poly.pdbx_strand_id
1 'polypeptide(L)'
;PEAAASPCLAISGYLPVHILAQFQGEAHESMAALVEGYEQGLLARSRSGKLALHLLAEFFPGAEKTMELVCRCCRKACLSPDNASMTPLHLLAAHTRAEDWQAIAGSLRALLQWGKSAVLLQDEDGNTPVHLAALLCPQPDLLLAEMLRHGARAG
;
A
#
# COMPACT_ATOMS: atom_id res chain seq x y z
N PRO A 1 -11.67 -14.33 15.08
CA PRO A 1 -12.18 -13.20 15.88
C PRO A 1 -12.34 -11.97 14.99
N GLU A 2 -13.50 -11.88 14.35
CA GLU A 2 -13.94 -10.70 13.60
C GLU A 2 -14.06 -9.54 14.58
N ALA A 3 -13.10 -8.61 14.54
CA ALA A 3 -13.34 -7.28 15.06
C ALA A 3 -14.41 -6.68 14.15
N ALA A 4 -15.67 -6.82 14.57
CA ALA A 4 -16.80 -6.15 13.97
C ALA A 4 -16.47 -4.67 13.89
N ALA A 5 -16.09 -4.23 12.69
CA ALA A 5 -16.25 -2.85 12.29
C ALA A 5 -17.70 -2.49 12.64
N SER A 6 -17.90 -1.63 13.64
CA SER A 6 -19.22 -1.13 14.01
C SER A 6 -19.95 -0.77 12.70
N PRO A 7 -21.13 -1.36 12.41
CA PRO A 7 -21.85 -1.15 11.15
C PRO A 7 -22.06 0.34 10.85
N CYS A 8 -22.07 1.17 11.91
CA CYS A 8 -22.22 2.61 11.90
C CYS A 8 -21.10 3.38 11.18
N LEU A 9 -19.90 2.80 11.02
CA LEU A 9 -18.73 3.48 10.42
C LEU A 9 -18.48 3.07 8.96
N ALA A 10 -19.13 2.03 8.45
CA ALA A 10 -18.90 1.52 7.10
C ALA A 10 -19.93 2.09 6.12
N ILE A 11 -19.52 3.03 5.25
CA ILE A 11 -20.35 3.48 4.12
C ILE A 11 -20.01 2.61 2.92
N SER A 12 -20.99 1.87 2.40
CA SER A 12 -20.82 0.98 1.24
C SER A 12 -19.73 -0.10 1.40
N GLY A 13 -19.33 -0.45 2.62
CA GLY A 13 -18.26 -1.41 2.90
C GLY A 13 -16.86 -0.78 3.00
N TYR A 14 -16.78 0.55 3.10
CA TYR A 14 -15.57 1.31 3.38
C TYR A 14 -15.63 1.94 4.75
N LEU A 15 -14.64 1.63 5.59
CA LEU A 15 -14.36 2.35 6.84
C LEU A 15 -13.75 3.74 6.58
N PRO A 16 -13.78 4.65 7.57
CA PRO A 16 -13.23 6.01 7.41
C PRO A 16 -11.76 6.02 6.97
N VAL A 17 -10.96 5.07 7.43
CA VAL A 17 -9.56 4.88 6.98
C VAL A 17 -9.44 4.64 5.47
N HIS A 18 -10.36 3.85 4.89
CA HIS A 18 -10.35 3.59 3.45
C HIS A 18 -10.82 4.81 2.65
N ILE A 19 -11.76 5.57 3.22
CA ILE A 19 -12.26 6.80 2.63
C ILE A 19 -11.14 7.84 2.61
N LEU A 20 -10.45 8.05 3.74
CA LEU A 20 -9.28 8.95 3.82
C LEU A 20 -8.15 8.54 2.86
N ALA A 21 -7.92 7.23 2.70
CA ALA A 21 -6.95 6.72 1.73
C ALA A 21 -7.31 7.03 0.25
N GLN A 22 -8.50 7.54 -0.03
CA GLN A 22 -8.98 7.98 -1.35
C GLN A 22 -8.95 9.51 -1.55
N PHE A 23 -8.44 10.31 -0.61
CA PHE A 23 -8.30 11.76 -0.76
C PHE A 23 -6.83 12.23 -0.78
N GLN A 24 -6.50 13.15 -1.71
CA GLN A 24 -5.18 13.77 -1.85
C GLN A 24 -4.93 14.84 -0.77
N GLY A 25 -3.68 15.11 -0.43
CA GLY A 25 -3.27 16.32 0.30
C GLY A 25 -3.27 16.18 1.83
N GLU A 26 -4.01 17.05 2.54
CA GLU A 26 -4.08 17.16 4.01
C GLU A 26 -4.65 15.92 4.72
N ALA A 27 -5.01 14.88 3.96
CA ALA A 27 -5.37 13.58 4.50
C ALA A 27 -4.26 12.95 5.37
N HIS A 28 -3.01 13.43 5.30
CA HIS A 28 -1.93 12.97 6.19
C HIS A 28 -2.26 13.21 7.67
N GLU A 29 -2.67 14.42 8.06
CA GLU A 29 -2.98 14.74 9.45
C GLU A 29 -4.23 14.00 9.93
N SER A 30 -5.23 13.92 9.05
CA SER A 30 -6.46 13.16 9.33
C SER A 30 -6.17 11.66 9.47
N MET A 31 -5.29 11.11 8.64
CA MET A 31 -4.83 9.72 8.74
C MET A 31 -4.02 9.52 10.03
N ALA A 32 -3.17 10.47 10.41
CA ALA A 32 -2.41 10.40 11.65
C ALA A 32 -3.32 10.36 12.87
N ALA A 33 -4.28 11.28 12.97
CA ALA A 33 -5.27 11.28 14.04
C ALA A 33 -6.07 9.98 14.08
N LEU A 34 -6.43 9.42 12.91
CA LEU A 34 -7.17 8.17 12.85
C LEU A 34 -6.31 6.96 13.24
N VAL A 35 -5.04 6.92 12.86
CA VAL A 35 -4.10 5.85 13.24
C VAL A 35 -3.87 5.85 14.75
N GLU A 36 -3.74 7.03 15.38
CA GLU A 36 -3.60 7.17 16.83
C GLU A 36 -4.85 6.70 17.59
N GLY A 37 -6.05 6.95 17.04
CA GLY A 37 -7.31 6.57 17.67
C GLY A 37 -7.85 5.18 17.31
N TYR A 38 -7.41 4.58 16.19
CA TYR A 38 -8.03 3.37 15.63
C TYR A 38 -7.09 2.56 14.72
N GLU A 39 -5.97 2.09 15.25
CA GLU A 39 -5.00 1.27 14.53
C GLU A 39 -5.58 -0.01 13.93
N GLN A 40 -6.54 -0.68 14.62
CA GLN A 40 -7.13 -1.93 14.13
C GLN A 40 -7.88 -1.75 12.80
N GLY A 41 -8.34 -0.53 12.50
CA GLY A 41 -8.95 -0.19 11.23
C GLY A 41 -8.02 -0.35 10.04
N LEU A 42 -6.69 -0.24 10.23
CA LEU A 42 -5.69 -0.40 9.17
C LEU A 42 -5.68 -1.81 8.56
N LEU A 43 -6.12 -2.81 9.31
CA LEU A 43 -6.23 -4.21 8.86
C LEU A 43 -7.64 -4.59 8.41
N ALA A 44 -8.60 -3.68 8.50
CA ALA A 44 -9.92 -3.93 7.97
C ALA A 44 -9.88 -3.96 6.44
N ARG A 45 -10.62 -4.89 5.85
CA ARG A 45 -10.67 -5.11 4.40
C ARG A 45 -11.91 -4.44 3.82
N SER A 46 -11.74 -3.78 2.67
CA SER A 46 -12.85 -3.38 1.81
C SER A 46 -13.50 -4.61 1.15
N ARG A 47 -14.55 -4.39 0.34
CA ARG A 47 -15.19 -5.46 -0.45
C ARG A 47 -14.24 -6.18 -1.41
N SER A 48 -13.22 -5.48 -1.93
CA SER A 48 -12.21 -6.06 -2.82
C SER A 48 -11.03 -6.66 -2.04
N GLY A 49 -11.16 -6.83 -0.72
CA GLY A 49 -10.07 -7.30 0.13
C GLY A 49 -9.01 -6.23 0.41
N LYS A 50 -9.12 -5.03 -0.15
CA LYS A 50 -8.10 -3.99 -0.04
C LYS A 50 -8.11 -3.37 1.36
N LEU A 51 -6.92 -3.27 1.94
CA LEU A 51 -6.66 -2.46 3.14
C LEU A 51 -6.50 -0.98 2.76
N ALA A 52 -6.52 -0.08 3.75
CA ALA A 52 -6.20 1.34 3.53
C ALA A 52 -4.86 1.55 2.80
N LEU A 53 -3.84 0.76 3.11
CA LEU A 53 -2.53 0.85 2.46
C LEU A 53 -2.57 0.48 0.96
N HIS A 54 -3.47 -0.42 0.55
CA HIS A 54 -3.68 -0.72 -0.87
C HIS A 54 -4.28 0.48 -1.60
N LEU A 55 -5.28 1.12 -1.00
CA LEU A 55 -5.94 2.29 -1.58
C LEU A 55 -4.98 3.48 -1.67
N LEU A 56 -4.12 3.68 -0.65
CA LEU A 56 -3.05 4.67 -0.73
C LEU A 56 -2.10 4.37 -1.90
N ALA A 57 -1.66 3.12 -2.07
CA ALA A 57 -0.79 2.73 -3.17
C ALA A 57 -1.43 2.92 -4.55
N GLU A 58 -2.74 2.70 -4.66
CA GLU A 58 -3.49 2.78 -5.92
C GLU A 58 -3.86 4.22 -6.30
N PHE A 59 -4.30 5.04 -5.35
CA PHE A 59 -4.82 6.38 -5.63
C PHE A 59 -3.82 7.50 -5.36
N PHE A 60 -2.89 7.30 -4.41
CA PHE A 60 -1.87 8.29 -4.04
C PHE A 60 -0.49 7.63 -3.96
N PRO A 61 0.02 7.15 -5.10
CA PRO A 61 1.27 6.40 -5.12
C PRO A 61 2.47 7.25 -4.64
N GLY A 62 2.35 8.58 -4.60
CA GLY A 62 3.35 9.50 -4.04
C GLY A 62 3.19 9.91 -2.57
N ALA A 63 2.24 9.33 -1.83
CA ALA A 63 1.96 9.68 -0.44
C ALA A 63 2.95 9.07 0.58
N GLU A 64 4.26 9.24 0.35
CA GLU A 64 5.35 8.60 1.09
C GLU A 64 5.16 8.70 2.62
N LYS A 65 4.95 9.92 3.13
CA LYS A 65 4.80 10.16 4.58
C LYS A 65 3.61 9.43 5.20
N THR A 66 2.49 9.39 4.49
CA THR A 66 1.27 8.71 4.97
C THR A 66 1.45 7.20 4.91
N MET A 67 2.08 6.68 3.84
CA MET A 67 2.41 5.26 3.76
C MET A 67 3.40 4.87 4.85
N GLU A 68 4.47 5.63 5.07
CA GLU A 68 5.45 5.38 6.13
C GLU A 68 4.76 5.32 7.51
N LEU A 69 3.88 6.27 7.81
CA LEU A 69 3.11 6.29 9.06
C LEU A 69 2.29 5.00 9.23
N VAL A 70 1.53 4.62 8.21
CA VAL A 70 0.71 3.40 8.25
C VAL A 70 1.59 2.14 8.36
N CYS A 71 2.72 2.08 7.66
CA CYS A 71 3.65 0.95 7.70
C CYS A 71 4.33 0.80 9.05
N ARG A 72 4.72 1.92 9.68
CA ARG A 72 5.32 1.96 11.01
C ARG A 72 4.36 1.44 12.07
N CYS A 73 3.10 1.83 11.99
CA CYS A 73 2.08 1.37 12.93
C CYS A 73 1.67 -0.08 12.64
N CYS A 74 1.42 -0.42 11.37
CA CYS A 74 0.90 -1.73 10.98
C CYS A 74 1.75 -2.40 9.89
N ARG A 75 2.89 -2.97 10.29
CA ARG A 75 3.79 -3.71 9.39
C ARG A 75 3.09 -4.82 8.60
N LYS A 76 2.11 -5.50 9.21
CA LYS A 76 1.34 -6.57 8.57
C LYS A 76 0.58 -6.10 7.32
N ALA A 77 0.16 -4.83 7.28
CA ALA A 77 -0.54 -4.28 6.12
C ALA A 77 0.35 -4.28 4.86
N CYS A 78 1.68 -4.16 4.99
CA CYS A 78 2.62 -4.18 3.86
C CYS A 78 2.67 -5.53 3.13
N LEU A 79 2.38 -6.61 3.86
CA LEU A 79 2.49 -8.00 3.38
C LEU A 79 1.13 -8.64 3.12
N SER A 80 0.05 -7.95 3.47
CA SER A 80 -1.29 -8.51 3.35
C SER A 80 -1.77 -8.36 1.91
N PRO A 81 -2.13 -9.46 1.22
CA PRO A 81 -2.70 -9.37 -0.11
C PRO A 81 -4.16 -8.92 -0.08
N ASP A 82 -4.64 -8.28 -1.15
CA ASP A 82 -6.06 -8.11 -1.46
C ASP A 82 -6.67 -9.38 -2.07
N ASN A 83 -7.89 -9.29 -2.64
CA ASN A 83 -8.55 -10.46 -3.23
C ASN A 83 -7.93 -10.94 -4.55
N ALA A 84 -7.06 -10.15 -5.18
CA ALA A 84 -6.30 -10.54 -6.37
C ALA A 84 -4.86 -10.98 -5.99
N SER A 85 -4.66 -11.37 -4.74
CA SER A 85 -3.36 -11.69 -4.17
C SER A 85 -2.32 -10.57 -4.28
N MET A 86 -2.75 -9.34 -4.61
CA MET A 86 -1.86 -8.20 -4.77
C MET A 86 -1.62 -7.53 -3.42
N THR A 87 -0.35 -7.30 -3.10
CA THR A 87 0.04 -6.44 -1.96
C THR A 87 0.06 -4.97 -2.36
N PRO A 88 0.16 -4.02 -1.40
CA PRO A 88 0.31 -2.60 -1.74
C PRO A 88 1.53 -2.33 -2.64
N LEU A 89 2.58 -3.14 -2.53
CA LEU A 89 3.77 -3.02 -3.37
C LEU A 89 3.49 -3.41 -4.83
N HIS A 90 2.63 -4.40 -5.09
CA HIS A 90 2.17 -4.73 -6.45
C HIS A 90 1.45 -3.55 -7.09
N LEU A 91 0.56 -2.90 -6.34
CA LEU A 91 -0.21 -1.76 -6.83
C LEU A 91 0.68 -0.55 -7.18
N LEU A 92 1.69 -0.24 -6.35
CA LEU A 92 2.70 0.78 -6.70
C LEU A 92 3.50 0.41 -7.95
N ALA A 93 3.87 -0.87 -8.07
CA ALA A 93 4.69 -1.36 -9.17
C ALA A 93 3.95 -1.36 -10.51
N ALA A 94 2.64 -1.63 -10.48
CA ALA A 94 1.77 -1.69 -11.64
C ALA A 94 1.27 -0.31 -12.11
N HIS A 95 1.68 0.77 -11.45
CA HIS A 95 1.26 2.10 -11.85
C HIS A 95 1.79 2.42 -13.25
N THR A 96 0.98 3.08 -14.09
CA THR A 96 1.35 3.36 -15.50
C THR A 96 1.33 4.85 -15.85
N ARG A 97 0.71 5.68 -15.01
CA ARG A 97 0.45 7.09 -15.30
C ARG A 97 0.76 8.02 -14.12
N ALA A 98 2.00 7.99 -13.64
CA ALA A 98 2.45 8.89 -12.58
C ALA A 98 3.04 10.17 -13.16
N GLU A 99 2.72 11.30 -12.53
CA GLU A 99 3.33 12.60 -12.85
C GLU A 99 4.73 12.73 -12.24
N ASP A 100 4.92 12.17 -11.04
CA ASP A 100 6.19 12.17 -10.31
C ASP A 100 6.56 10.75 -9.86
N TRP A 101 7.44 10.11 -10.63
CA TRP A 101 7.96 8.79 -10.33
C TRP A 101 8.89 8.75 -9.12
N GLN A 102 9.47 9.89 -8.72
CA GLN A 102 10.32 9.94 -7.52
C GLN A 102 9.51 9.92 -6.24
N ALA A 103 8.33 10.54 -6.25
CA ALA A 103 7.37 10.39 -5.17
C ALA A 103 6.93 8.91 -5.02
N ILE A 104 6.71 8.20 -6.13
CA ILE A 104 6.41 6.75 -6.11
C ILE A 104 7.58 5.95 -5.55
N ALA A 105 8.81 6.23 -5.97
CA ALA A 105 9.99 5.60 -5.43
C ALA A 105 10.12 5.83 -3.91
N GLY A 106 9.73 7.01 -3.41
CA GLY A 106 9.61 7.31 -1.97
C GLY A 106 8.65 6.38 -1.25
N SER A 107 7.41 6.31 -1.73
CA SER A 107 6.40 5.38 -1.18
C SER A 107 6.84 3.92 -1.22
N LEU A 108 7.51 3.52 -2.31
CA LEU A 108 8.04 2.17 -2.46
C LEU A 108 9.15 1.89 -1.43
N ARG A 109 10.05 2.85 -1.18
CA ARG A 109 11.05 2.75 -0.09
C ARG A 109 10.36 2.63 1.28
N ALA A 110 9.31 3.40 1.54
CA ALA A 110 8.55 3.30 2.78
C ALA A 110 7.93 1.92 2.97
N LEU A 111 7.27 1.36 1.94
CA LEU A 111 6.74 -0.01 1.98
C LEU A 111 7.85 -1.03 2.22
N LEU A 112 8.99 -0.92 1.52
CA LEU A 112 10.09 -1.87 1.65
C LEU A 112 10.83 -1.78 2.97
N GLN A 113 10.91 -0.61 3.59
CA GLN A 113 11.53 -0.45 4.90
C GLN A 113 10.90 -1.39 5.95
N TRP A 114 9.58 -1.50 5.93
CA TRP A 114 8.80 -2.30 6.87
C TRP A 114 8.38 -3.66 6.29
N GLY A 115 8.21 -3.77 4.98
CA GLY A 115 7.66 -4.94 4.28
C GLY A 115 8.62 -5.55 3.26
N LYS A 116 9.93 -5.60 3.52
CA LYS A 116 10.96 -6.08 2.56
C LYS A 116 10.58 -7.33 1.76
N SER A 117 10.00 -8.34 2.40
CA SER A 117 9.63 -9.60 1.75
C SER A 117 8.47 -9.48 0.76
N ALA A 118 7.77 -8.34 0.71
CA ALA A 118 6.71 -8.08 -0.27
C ALA A 118 7.20 -8.19 -1.72
N VAL A 119 8.51 -7.95 -1.98
CA VAL A 119 9.10 -8.09 -3.32
C VAL A 119 9.05 -9.53 -3.86
N LEU A 120 8.91 -10.52 -2.98
CA LEU A 120 8.91 -11.94 -3.33
C LEU A 120 7.50 -12.53 -3.42
N LEU A 121 6.49 -11.80 -2.96
CA LEU A 121 5.12 -12.29 -2.99
C LEU A 121 4.60 -12.25 -4.42
N GLN A 122 3.79 -13.25 -4.77
CA GLN A 122 3.17 -13.38 -6.08
C GLN A 122 1.69 -13.02 -5.98
N ASP A 123 1.17 -12.36 -7.01
CA ASP A 123 -0.26 -12.20 -7.24
C ASP A 123 -0.91 -13.49 -7.80
N GLU A 124 -2.21 -13.43 -8.12
CA GLU A 124 -2.96 -14.58 -8.65
C GLU A 124 -2.40 -15.11 -9.99
N ASP A 125 -1.72 -14.26 -10.75
CA ASP A 125 -1.11 -14.61 -12.05
C ASP A 125 0.34 -15.12 -11.88
N GLY A 126 0.84 -15.20 -10.64
CA GLY A 126 2.21 -15.60 -10.35
C GLY A 126 3.24 -14.48 -10.51
N ASN A 127 2.81 -13.24 -10.74
CA ASN A 127 3.70 -12.09 -10.89
C ASN A 127 4.10 -11.54 -9.52
N THR A 128 5.37 -11.19 -9.38
CA THR A 128 5.84 -10.39 -8.24
C THR A 128 5.78 -8.90 -8.57
N PRO A 129 5.95 -7.98 -7.59
CA PRO A 129 6.00 -6.55 -7.90
C PRO A 129 7.11 -6.20 -8.89
N VAL A 130 8.22 -6.95 -8.89
CA VAL A 130 9.31 -6.78 -9.85
C VAL A 130 8.85 -7.10 -11.28
N HIS A 131 8.06 -8.18 -11.46
CA HIS A 131 7.48 -8.53 -12.76
C HIS A 131 6.54 -7.42 -13.25
N LEU A 132 5.66 -6.92 -12.39
CA LEU A 132 4.71 -5.85 -12.73
C LEU A 132 5.43 -4.54 -13.08
N ALA A 133 6.44 -4.14 -12.31
CA ALA A 133 7.24 -2.96 -12.62
C ALA A 133 7.92 -3.08 -13.99
N ALA A 134 8.52 -4.22 -14.31
CA ALA A 134 9.19 -4.43 -15.59
C ALA A 134 8.22 -4.43 -16.77
N LEU A 135 6.98 -4.93 -16.57
CA LEU A 135 5.98 -5.06 -17.62
C LEU A 135 5.19 -3.77 -17.86
N LEU A 136 4.85 -3.04 -16.80
CA LEU A 136 3.83 -1.99 -16.83
C LEU A 136 4.39 -0.58 -16.58
N CYS A 137 5.46 -0.45 -15.79
CA CYS A 137 5.98 0.86 -15.40
C CYS A 137 6.71 1.53 -16.56
N PRO A 138 6.38 2.79 -16.91
CA PRO A 138 7.14 3.61 -17.86
C PRO A 138 8.59 3.92 -17.42
N GLN A 139 8.88 3.85 -16.13
CA GLN A 139 10.21 4.05 -15.55
C GLN A 139 10.64 2.83 -14.73
N PRO A 140 10.81 1.66 -15.37
CA PRO A 140 11.06 0.41 -14.67
C PRO A 140 12.40 0.46 -13.92
N ASP A 141 13.44 1.03 -14.52
CA ASP A 141 14.80 1.09 -13.93
C ASP A 141 14.81 1.71 -12.54
N LEU A 142 14.02 2.76 -12.32
CA LEU A 142 13.94 3.43 -11.02
C LEU A 142 13.32 2.52 -9.96
N LEU A 143 12.14 1.95 -10.24
CA LEU A 143 11.44 1.11 -9.27
C LEU A 143 12.17 -0.20 -9.04
N LEU A 144 12.72 -0.81 -10.09
CA LEU A 144 13.53 -2.02 -10.01
C LEU A 144 14.78 -1.78 -9.16
N ALA A 145 15.48 -0.65 -9.35
CA ALA A 145 16.64 -0.31 -8.54
C ALA A 145 16.28 -0.21 -7.05
N GLU A 146 15.16 0.43 -6.70
CA GLU A 146 14.72 0.53 -5.31
C GLU A 146 14.31 -0.84 -4.74
N MET A 147 13.53 -1.64 -5.47
CA MET A 147 13.14 -2.99 -5.05
C MET A 147 14.34 -3.92 -4.88
N LEU A 148 15.34 -3.86 -5.76
CA LEU A 148 16.55 -4.68 -5.64
C LEU A 148 17.41 -4.21 -4.47
N ARG A 149 17.64 -2.90 -4.30
CA ARG A 149 18.45 -2.39 -3.18
C ARG A 149 17.84 -2.69 -1.82
N HIS A 150 16.53 -2.55 -1.68
CA HIS A 150 15.83 -2.67 -0.39
C HIS A 150 15.21 -4.06 -0.16
N GLY A 151 14.95 -4.82 -1.22
CA GLY A 151 14.39 -6.17 -1.20
C GLY A 151 15.42 -7.30 -1.24
N ALA A 152 16.58 -7.13 -1.90
CA ALA A 152 17.58 -8.21 -2.07
C ALA A 152 18.34 -8.60 -0.78
N ARG A 153 18.03 -7.99 0.37
CA ARG A 153 18.53 -8.43 1.68
C ARG A 153 17.59 -9.39 2.42
N ALA A 154 16.58 -9.91 1.74
CA ALA A 154 15.74 -11.01 2.22
C ALA A 154 16.42 -12.36 1.88
N GLY A 155 17.58 -12.61 2.49
CA GLY A 155 18.33 -13.87 2.42
C GLY A 155 18.86 -14.22 3.80
#